data_AF-A0A3N5PZT8-F1
#
_entry.id   AF-A0A3N5PZT8-F1
#
_cell.length_a   1.000
_cell.length_b   1.000
_cell.length_c   1.000
_cell.angle_alpha   90.00
_cell.angle_beta   90.00
_cell.angle_gamma   90.00
#
_symmetry.space_group_name_H-M   'P 1'
#
loop_
_entity.id
_entity.type
_entity.pdbx_description
1 polymer ?
#
loop_
_entity_poly.entity_id
_entity_poly.type
_entity_poly.pdbx_seq_one_letter_code
_entity_poly.pdbx_strand_id
1 'polypeptide(L)'
;NAVSHRLTSNGKIKFGGYVYGYGAVDAYGWMVATAARPSSPRDTMPPGLTSRLDCGDARYVATELRNIPDPVSAVPLDSDQVESGIAEIDTVTGSNSFNYMLILVTDTVLPRDPSYKRFAFRWEVIDRSRDAYCDFYVRDWYGNITTDTIRYSAPKLTISPDVINFGEQQLGASDTMTVTITNASSQPVSLLNASLEIGDYYSIIGKTFPPTFVLQPNASTTVSIRYDARRETNDVRADFDHDTMMIFLEECVYYNVGMRGVASQSLIDVEDYSAGYIAPGELTCKPNGLRITNNGSDTLVVTGFTGYGNTNFSVTPSAVTGLPFVILPKQSYQMKDVCYKRTDEGTDSIDVTFASNSLGPKPTSTWTGRTMVTSVEEDALDQVVISIANGTITASWQGASVSRIIVHDVKGQTIASTDVASGMEQARVSLPPLAHQQLFVTLLSASGSVLHHTVLVAP
;
A
#
# COMPACT_ATOMS: atom_id res chain seq x y z
N ASN A 1 93.18 -57.45 -20.96
CA ASN A 1 93.26 -56.47 -19.86
C ASN A 1 91.95 -55.71 -19.77
N ALA A 2 91.04 -56.12 -18.89
CA ALA A 2 89.84 -55.35 -18.62
C ALA A 2 90.20 -54.21 -17.65
N VAL A 3 89.94 -52.96 -18.02
CA VAL A 3 90.11 -51.80 -17.15
C VAL A 3 88.79 -51.56 -16.43
N SER A 4 88.81 -51.53 -15.10
CA SER A 4 87.63 -51.20 -14.32
C SER A 4 87.35 -49.69 -14.43
N HIS A 5 86.11 -49.34 -14.77
CA HIS A 5 85.64 -47.96 -14.75
C HIS A 5 84.63 -47.78 -13.61
N ARG A 6 84.92 -46.86 -12.69
CA ARG A 6 84.01 -46.53 -11.58
C ARG A 6 83.26 -45.24 -11.90
N LEU A 7 81.94 -45.34 -12.00
CA LEU A 7 81.04 -44.20 -12.12
C LEU A 7 80.52 -43.84 -10.73
N THR A 8 80.53 -42.55 -10.37
CA THR A 8 79.96 -42.04 -9.12
C THR A 8 78.99 -40.90 -9.44
N SER A 9 77.83 -40.90 -8.77
CA SER A 9 76.79 -39.87 -8.92
C SER A 9 76.57 -39.17 -7.59
N ASN A 10 76.14 -37.90 -7.64
CA ASN A 10 75.75 -37.11 -6.47
C ASN A 10 74.38 -37.48 -5.89
N GLY A 11 73.80 -38.62 -6.32
CA GLY A 11 72.47 -39.07 -5.92
C GLY A 11 71.31 -38.31 -6.58
N LYS A 12 71.58 -37.21 -7.29
CA LYS A 12 70.56 -36.37 -7.96
C LYS A 12 70.36 -36.72 -9.44
N ILE A 13 71.36 -37.34 -10.06
CA ILE A 13 71.33 -37.73 -11.48
C ILE A 13 71.31 -39.26 -11.59
N LYS A 14 70.34 -39.77 -12.34
CA LYS A 14 70.12 -41.20 -12.60
C LYS A 14 70.71 -41.56 -13.96
N PHE A 15 71.38 -42.71 -14.06
CA PHE A 15 71.97 -43.17 -15.32
C PHE A 15 71.72 -44.68 -15.50
N GLY A 16 71.59 -45.09 -16.76
CA GLY A 16 71.61 -46.48 -17.20
C GLY A 16 72.71 -46.66 -18.23
N GLY A 17 73.23 -47.86 -18.38
CA GLY A 17 74.33 -48.14 -19.31
C GLY A 17 74.16 -49.47 -20.02
N TYR A 18 74.44 -49.45 -21.32
CA TYR A 18 74.64 -50.65 -22.13
C TYR A 18 76.12 -50.80 -22.40
N VAL A 19 76.66 -52.00 -22.24
CA VAL A 19 77.92 -52.36 -22.87
C VAL A 19 77.59 -53.12 -24.13
N TYR A 20 78.08 -52.60 -25.24
CA TYR A 20 77.96 -53.23 -26.52
C TYR A 20 79.35 -53.40 -27.11
N GLY A 21 79.48 -54.41 -27.96
CA GLY A 21 80.73 -54.74 -28.63
C GLY A 21 80.46 -55.45 -29.94
N TYR A 22 81.47 -55.39 -30.82
CA TYR A 22 81.41 -55.98 -32.15
C TYR A 22 82.64 -56.86 -32.38
N GLY A 23 82.45 -58.01 -33.01
CA GLY A 23 83.48 -58.86 -33.58
C GLY A 23 83.39 -58.87 -35.12
N ALA A 24 84.22 -59.70 -35.77
CA ALA A 24 84.28 -59.74 -37.24
C ALA A 24 82.99 -60.25 -37.91
N VAL A 25 82.16 -61.02 -37.20
CA VAL A 25 80.89 -61.56 -37.72
C VAL A 25 79.71 -61.42 -36.74
N ASP A 26 79.92 -60.88 -35.54
CA ASP A 26 78.88 -60.80 -34.49
C ASP A 26 78.86 -59.45 -33.78
N ALA A 27 77.72 -59.09 -33.19
CA ALA A 27 77.57 -57.98 -32.27
C ALA A 27 76.81 -58.42 -31.02
N TYR A 28 77.15 -57.87 -29.87
CA TYR A 28 76.39 -58.08 -28.64
C TYR A 28 76.13 -56.76 -27.92
N GLY A 29 75.03 -56.72 -27.18
CA GLY A 29 74.67 -55.65 -26.25
C GLY A 29 74.11 -56.25 -24.98
N TRP A 30 74.75 -55.95 -23.85
CA TRP A 30 74.31 -56.38 -22.52
C TRP A 30 74.08 -55.15 -21.64
N MET A 31 72.98 -55.15 -20.90
CA MET A 31 72.73 -54.14 -19.88
C MET A 31 73.73 -54.35 -18.74
N VAL A 32 74.59 -53.37 -18.47
CA VAL A 32 75.64 -53.52 -17.43
C VAL A 32 75.13 -53.24 -16.03
N ALA A 33 74.05 -52.48 -15.93
CA ALA A 33 73.19 -52.43 -14.76
C ALA A 33 71.98 -51.58 -15.12
N THR A 34 70.78 -52.05 -14.81
CA THR A 34 69.58 -51.21 -14.72
C THR A 34 69.32 -50.93 -13.25
N ALA A 35 69.85 -49.84 -12.73
CA ALA A 35 69.34 -49.24 -11.51
C ALA A 35 68.16 -48.32 -11.88
N ALA A 36 67.09 -48.89 -12.43
CA ALA A 36 65.86 -48.15 -12.68
C ALA A 36 65.14 -47.95 -11.35
N ARG A 37 65.52 -46.92 -10.59
CA ARG A 37 64.78 -46.49 -9.40
C ARG A 37 63.79 -45.39 -9.77
N PRO A 38 62.53 -45.44 -9.30
CA PRO A 38 61.51 -44.43 -9.59
C PRO A 38 62.06 -43.02 -9.34
N SER A 39 61.79 -42.08 -10.25
CA SER A 39 62.34 -40.71 -10.20
C SER A 39 61.81 -39.87 -9.04
N SER A 40 60.67 -40.25 -8.48
CA SER A 40 60.01 -39.61 -7.35
C SER A 40 60.06 -40.50 -6.10
N PRO A 41 60.07 -39.90 -4.90
CA PRO A 41 59.73 -40.62 -3.67
C PRO A 41 58.37 -41.33 -3.81
N ARG A 42 58.16 -42.33 -2.97
CA ARG A 42 56.90 -43.07 -2.92
C ARG A 42 55.83 -42.18 -2.28
N ASP A 43 54.67 -42.09 -2.91
CA ASP A 43 53.48 -41.48 -2.33
C ASP A 43 52.30 -42.44 -2.50
N THR A 44 51.71 -42.88 -1.40
CA THR A 44 50.63 -43.88 -1.41
C THR A 44 49.39 -43.45 -0.66
N MET A 45 49.38 -42.23 -0.12
CA MET A 45 48.28 -41.77 0.73
C MET A 45 47.48 -40.69 0.02
N PRO A 46 46.15 -40.87 -0.12
CA PRO A 46 45.33 -39.90 -0.81
C PRO A 46 45.07 -38.67 0.09
N PRO A 47 44.82 -37.47 -0.48
CA PRO A 47 44.63 -36.25 0.29
C PRO A 47 43.59 -36.36 1.41
N GLY A 48 43.92 -35.93 2.63
CA GLY A 48 42.96 -35.89 3.75
C GLY A 48 41.97 -34.74 3.60
N LEU A 49 40.69 -34.96 3.90
CA LEU A 49 39.64 -33.93 3.83
C LEU A 49 39.07 -33.63 5.22
N THR A 50 38.86 -32.34 5.48
CA THR A 50 38.04 -31.86 6.60
C THR A 50 36.99 -30.91 6.06
N SER A 51 35.75 -31.02 6.56
CA SER A 51 34.61 -30.29 6.00
C SER A 51 33.78 -29.57 7.07
N ARG A 52 33.06 -28.54 6.63
CA ARG A 52 32.02 -27.83 7.38
C ARG A 52 30.90 -27.46 6.42
N LEU A 53 29.67 -27.84 6.75
CA LEU A 53 28.48 -27.40 6.03
C LEU A 53 27.91 -26.12 6.63
N ASP A 54 27.41 -25.25 5.77
CA ASP A 54 26.84 -23.94 6.12
C ASP A 54 25.76 -23.57 5.08
N CYS A 55 24.48 -23.62 5.46
CA CYS A 55 23.35 -23.34 4.55
C CYS A 55 23.42 -24.06 3.18
N GLY A 56 23.76 -25.35 3.19
CA GLY A 56 23.93 -26.16 1.97
C GLY A 56 25.30 -26.01 1.29
N ASP A 57 26.05 -24.95 1.56
CA ASP A 57 27.42 -24.82 1.06
C ASP A 57 28.36 -25.70 1.89
N ALA A 58 29.30 -26.34 1.23
CA ALA A 58 30.25 -27.22 1.88
C ALA A 58 31.67 -26.66 1.74
N ARG A 59 32.27 -26.26 2.86
CA ARG A 59 33.64 -25.75 2.93
C ARG A 59 34.58 -26.89 3.26
N TYR A 60 35.63 -27.05 2.48
CA TYR A 60 36.61 -28.12 2.64
C TYR A 60 38.03 -27.57 2.79
N VAL A 61 38.84 -28.32 3.52
CA VAL A 61 40.30 -28.19 3.53
C VAL A 61 40.90 -29.55 3.20
N ALA A 62 41.58 -29.64 2.07
CA ALA A 62 42.40 -30.78 1.68
C ALA A 62 43.81 -30.62 2.26
N THR A 63 44.38 -31.73 2.76
CA THR A 63 45.71 -31.76 3.39
C THR A 63 46.53 -32.96 2.97
N GLU A 64 47.81 -32.70 2.76
CA GLU A 64 48.84 -33.67 2.41
C GLU A 64 50.08 -33.41 3.27
N LEU A 65 49.97 -33.79 4.54
CA LEU A 65 50.91 -33.43 5.60
C LEU A 65 51.44 -34.67 6.34
N ARG A 66 51.39 -35.85 5.71
CA ARG A 66 51.68 -37.13 6.36
C ARG A 66 52.94 -37.80 5.80
N ASN A 67 54.04 -37.07 5.77
CA ASN A 67 55.31 -37.65 5.36
C ASN A 67 55.76 -38.75 6.35
N ILE A 68 56.50 -39.74 5.87
CA ILE A 68 57.16 -40.75 6.71
C ILE A 68 58.57 -40.99 6.15
N PRO A 69 59.64 -40.55 6.83
CA PRO A 69 59.63 -39.78 8.08
C PRO A 69 59.14 -38.33 7.90
N ASP A 70 58.66 -37.71 8.99
CA ASP A 70 58.30 -36.29 9.06
C ASP A 70 59.19 -35.57 10.09
N PRO A 71 60.02 -34.59 9.71
CA PRO A 71 60.18 -34.03 8.37
C PRO A 71 60.88 -34.99 7.40
N VAL A 72 60.68 -34.75 6.09
CA VAL A 72 61.28 -35.54 5.02
C VAL A 72 62.81 -35.55 5.14
N SER A 73 63.40 -36.74 5.00
CA SER A 73 64.86 -36.93 4.98
C SER A 73 65.52 -36.05 3.91
N ALA A 74 66.72 -35.51 4.21
CA ALA A 74 67.48 -34.69 3.25
C ALA A 74 67.77 -35.40 1.91
N VAL A 75 67.85 -36.74 1.95
CA VAL A 75 67.81 -37.62 0.79
C VAL A 75 66.74 -38.69 1.07
N PRO A 76 65.55 -38.59 0.44
CA PRO A 76 64.49 -39.58 0.63
C PRO A 76 64.93 -40.99 0.19
N LEU A 77 64.60 -41.99 1.00
CA LEU A 77 64.76 -43.40 0.64
C LEU A 77 63.58 -43.86 -0.22
N ASP A 78 63.75 -44.98 -0.94
CA ASP A 78 62.68 -45.54 -1.78
C ASP A 78 61.46 -46.01 -0.96
N SER A 79 61.64 -46.27 0.34
CA SER A 79 60.59 -46.62 1.28
C SER A 79 59.87 -45.42 1.90
N ASP A 80 60.43 -44.22 1.76
CA ASP A 80 59.90 -43.03 2.41
C ASP A 80 58.61 -42.60 1.71
N GLN A 81 57.58 -42.33 2.52
CA GLN A 81 56.34 -41.72 2.08
C GLN A 81 56.56 -40.21 2.04
N VAL A 82 56.49 -39.60 0.85
CA VAL A 82 56.62 -38.16 0.70
C VAL A 82 55.44 -37.64 -0.11
N GLU A 83 54.64 -36.80 0.53
CA GLU A 83 53.42 -36.26 -0.07
C GLU A 83 53.76 -35.43 -1.31
N SER A 84 53.02 -35.60 -2.39
CA SER A 84 53.30 -35.01 -3.70
C SER A 84 52.66 -33.62 -3.92
N GLY A 85 51.63 -33.30 -3.16
CA GLY A 85 50.86 -32.06 -3.20
C GLY A 85 49.56 -32.25 -3.97
N ILE A 86 48.58 -31.40 -3.68
CA ILE A 86 47.25 -31.43 -4.29
C ILE A 86 47.37 -31.01 -5.76
N ALA A 87 46.84 -31.84 -6.65
CA ALA A 87 46.94 -31.66 -8.10
C ALA A 87 45.62 -31.28 -8.75
N GLU A 88 44.51 -31.85 -8.28
CA GLU A 88 43.21 -31.65 -8.92
C GLU A 88 42.08 -31.76 -7.90
N ILE A 89 41.08 -30.90 -8.05
CA ILE A 89 39.80 -30.93 -7.34
C ILE A 89 38.74 -30.78 -8.41
N ASP A 90 37.94 -31.82 -8.62
CA ASP A 90 36.90 -31.79 -9.65
C ASP A 90 35.77 -32.77 -9.32
N THR A 91 34.66 -32.63 -10.04
CA THR A 91 33.52 -33.55 -10.01
C THR A 91 33.89 -34.91 -10.59
N VAL A 92 33.32 -35.97 -10.02
CA VAL A 92 33.48 -37.33 -10.55
C VAL A 92 32.71 -37.43 -11.87
N THR A 93 33.41 -37.74 -12.97
CA THR A 93 32.80 -37.87 -14.28
C THR A 93 31.71 -38.95 -14.28
N GLY A 94 30.51 -38.62 -14.78
CA GLY A 94 29.38 -39.55 -14.84
C GLY A 94 28.55 -39.67 -13.55
N SER A 95 28.89 -38.92 -12.50
CA SER A 95 28.15 -38.90 -11.22
C SER A 95 26.80 -38.18 -11.25
N ASN A 96 26.45 -37.53 -12.36
CA ASN A 96 25.28 -36.64 -12.46
C ASN A 96 25.27 -35.57 -11.37
N SER A 97 26.41 -34.95 -11.07
CA SER A 97 26.49 -33.78 -10.19
C SER A 97 25.69 -32.60 -10.78
N PHE A 98 24.85 -31.94 -9.98
CA PHE A 98 24.02 -30.81 -10.39
C PHE A 98 23.85 -29.78 -9.27
N ASN A 99 23.59 -28.53 -9.69
CA ASN A 99 23.23 -27.40 -8.82
C ASN A 99 24.27 -27.05 -7.73
N TYR A 100 25.51 -27.51 -7.90
CA TYR A 100 26.68 -27.08 -7.13
C TYR A 100 27.74 -26.46 -8.04
N MET A 101 28.48 -25.50 -7.50
CA MET A 101 29.62 -24.85 -8.15
C MET A 101 30.87 -24.98 -7.28
N LEU A 102 31.98 -25.42 -7.88
CA LEU A 102 33.27 -25.46 -7.20
C LEU A 102 33.88 -24.07 -7.15
N ILE A 103 34.30 -23.64 -5.96
CA ILE A 103 35.10 -22.45 -5.75
C ILE A 103 36.40 -22.82 -5.04
N LEU A 104 37.52 -22.61 -5.73
CA LEU A 104 38.85 -22.73 -5.14
C LEU A 104 39.15 -21.47 -4.30
N VAL A 105 39.58 -21.65 -3.05
CA VAL A 105 39.72 -20.55 -2.08
C VAL A 105 41.19 -20.14 -1.91
N THR A 106 42.09 -21.11 -1.81
CA THR A 106 43.52 -20.83 -1.58
C THR A 106 44.20 -20.21 -2.80
N ASP A 107 43.91 -20.72 -3.99
CA ASP A 107 44.41 -20.25 -5.28
C ASP A 107 43.43 -20.66 -6.39
N THR A 108 43.59 -20.19 -7.62
CA THR A 108 42.83 -20.63 -8.79
C THR A 108 43.55 -21.73 -9.57
N VAL A 109 44.82 -21.96 -9.28
CA VAL A 109 45.65 -22.99 -9.92
C VAL A 109 46.27 -23.93 -8.87
N LEU A 110 46.47 -25.19 -9.27
CA LEU A 110 47.13 -26.21 -8.46
C LEU A 110 48.47 -26.56 -9.13
N PRO A 111 49.55 -25.78 -8.89
CA PRO A 111 50.85 -26.04 -9.50
C PRO A 111 51.53 -27.29 -8.91
N ARG A 112 52.43 -27.88 -9.71
CA ARG A 112 53.26 -29.03 -9.29
C ARG A 112 54.47 -28.61 -8.46
N ASP A 113 54.99 -27.41 -8.67
CA ASP A 113 56.15 -26.87 -7.96
C ASP A 113 56.06 -25.34 -7.85
N PRO A 114 56.00 -24.76 -6.64
CA PRO A 114 55.78 -25.45 -5.37
C PRO A 114 54.35 -26.01 -5.30
N SER A 115 54.17 -27.27 -4.89
CA SER A 115 52.83 -27.85 -4.74
C SER A 115 52.19 -27.49 -3.40
N TYR A 116 50.87 -27.33 -3.40
CA TYR A 116 50.10 -27.06 -2.18
C TYR A 116 49.92 -28.34 -1.35
N LYS A 117 50.35 -28.29 -0.08
CA LYS A 117 50.11 -29.35 0.93
C LYS A 117 48.86 -29.13 1.77
N ARG A 118 48.28 -27.93 1.67
CA ARG A 118 47.03 -27.56 2.30
C ARG A 118 46.30 -26.63 1.36
N PHE A 119 45.06 -26.97 1.01
CA PHE A 119 44.28 -26.19 0.06
C PHE A 119 42.82 -26.12 0.50
N ALA A 120 42.30 -24.91 0.60
CA ALA A 120 40.90 -24.66 0.91
C ALA A 120 40.10 -24.50 -0.39
N PHE A 121 38.92 -25.12 -0.42
CA PHE A 121 37.94 -24.98 -1.49
C PHE A 121 36.54 -25.09 -0.89
N ARG A 122 35.51 -24.72 -1.66
CA ARG A 122 34.12 -24.90 -1.23
C ARG A 122 33.23 -25.22 -2.41
N TRP A 123 32.12 -25.86 -2.12
CA TRP A 123 31.03 -26.09 -3.05
C TRP A 123 29.86 -25.20 -2.65
N GLU A 124 29.40 -24.37 -3.57
CA GLU A 124 28.27 -23.46 -3.36
C GLU A 124 27.03 -23.97 -4.10
N VAL A 125 25.88 -23.96 -3.42
CA VAL A 125 24.60 -24.26 -4.07
C VAL A 125 24.25 -23.12 -5.01
N ILE A 126 24.06 -23.43 -6.30
CA ILE A 126 23.77 -22.42 -7.34
C ILE A 126 22.37 -21.84 -7.14
N ASP A 127 21.36 -22.69 -6.96
CA ASP A 127 19.97 -22.31 -6.74
C ASP A 127 19.40 -23.06 -5.54
N ARG A 128 19.25 -22.36 -4.41
CA ARG A 128 18.79 -22.93 -3.14
C ARG A 128 17.31 -23.29 -3.10
N SER A 129 16.54 -22.92 -4.14
CA SER A 129 15.15 -23.36 -4.28
C SER A 129 15.02 -24.79 -4.83
N ARG A 130 16.14 -25.37 -5.31
CA ARG A 130 16.20 -26.72 -5.87
C ARG A 130 17.22 -27.56 -5.12
N ASP A 131 16.99 -28.88 -5.12
CA ASP A 131 17.94 -29.83 -4.57
C ASP A 131 19.31 -29.69 -5.27
N ALA A 132 20.39 -30.06 -4.59
CA ALA A 132 21.72 -30.12 -5.17
C ALA A 132 22.45 -31.40 -4.76
N TYR A 133 23.27 -31.90 -5.67
CA TYR A 133 24.01 -33.14 -5.47
C TYR A 133 25.37 -33.02 -6.15
N CYS A 134 26.44 -33.41 -5.47
CA CYS A 134 27.75 -33.51 -6.10
C CYS A 134 28.57 -34.65 -5.51
N ASP A 135 29.08 -35.51 -6.39
CA ASP A 135 30.21 -36.39 -6.07
C ASP A 135 31.47 -35.75 -6.63
N PHE A 136 32.46 -35.55 -5.78
CA PHE A 136 33.72 -34.93 -6.17
C PHE A 136 34.90 -35.73 -5.67
N TYR A 137 36.06 -35.41 -6.22
CA TYR A 137 37.31 -36.02 -5.83
C TYR A 137 38.42 -34.97 -5.67
N VAL A 138 39.38 -35.29 -4.82
CA VAL A 138 40.64 -34.57 -4.68
C VAL A 138 41.76 -35.55 -4.96
N ARG A 139 42.61 -35.21 -5.93
CA ARG A 139 43.75 -36.02 -6.36
C ARG A 139 45.06 -35.30 -6.08
N ASP A 140 46.06 -36.06 -5.66
CA ASP A 140 47.44 -35.59 -5.54
C ASP A 140 48.22 -35.69 -6.86
N TRP A 141 49.49 -35.27 -6.87
CA TRP A 141 50.36 -35.33 -8.05
C TRP A 141 50.91 -36.74 -8.34
N TYR A 142 50.69 -37.71 -7.45
CA TYR A 142 51.06 -39.11 -7.63
C TYR A 142 49.90 -39.99 -8.14
N GLY A 143 48.67 -39.47 -8.10
CA GLY A 143 47.45 -40.12 -8.55
C GLY A 143 46.59 -40.73 -7.45
N ASN A 144 46.91 -40.54 -6.16
CA ASN A 144 46.05 -41.00 -5.08
C ASN A 144 44.83 -40.07 -4.95
N ILE A 145 43.65 -40.67 -4.79
CA ILE A 145 42.37 -39.96 -4.84
C ILE A 145 41.60 -40.16 -3.54
N THR A 146 41.03 -39.07 -3.01
CA THR A 146 39.96 -39.09 -2.03
C THR A 146 38.68 -38.61 -2.69
N THR A 147 37.57 -39.32 -2.48
CA THR A 147 36.24 -38.93 -2.96
C THR A 147 35.34 -38.57 -1.79
N ASP A 148 34.42 -37.63 -2.01
CA ASP A 148 33.35 -37.32 -1.05
C ASP A 148 32.07 -36.89 -1.80
N THR A 149 30.94 -36.91 -1.10
CA THR A 149 29.61 -36.60 -1.63
C THR A 149 28.95 -35.51 -0.80
N ILE A 150 28.41 -34.50 -1.46
CA ILE A 150 27.61 -33.45 -0.84
C ILE A 150 26.20 -33.42 -1.41
N ARG A 151 25.23 -33.14 -0.53
CA ARG A 151 23.81 -33.09 -0.87
C ARG A 151 23.16 -31.92 -0.15
N TYR A 152 22.31 -31.22 -0.88
CA TYR A 152 21.43 -30.19 -0.33
C TYR A 152 20.01 -30.54 -0.76
N SER A 153 19.10 -30.59 0.21
CA SER A 153 17.67 -30.78 -0.04
C SER A 153 16.98 -29.45 0.16
N ALA A 154 16.37 -28.91 -0.89
CA ALA A 154 15.66 -27.65 -0.78
C ALA A 154 14.44 -27.84 0.13
N PRO A 155 14.25 -26.98 1.13
CA PRO A 155 13.04 -26.99 1.92
C PRO A 155 11.84 -26.68 1.02
N LYS A 156 10.71 -27.33 1.29
CA LYS A 156 9.44 -27.16 0.57
C LYS A 156 8.37 -26.89 1.60
N LEU A 157 7.93 -25.64 1.69
CA LEU A 157 6.81 -25.24 2.51
C LEU A 157 5.57 -24.99 1.65
N THR A 158 4.43 -25.49 2.11
CA THR A 158 3.11 -25.08 1.61
C THR A 158 2.52 -24.10 2.61
N ILE A 159 2.18 -22.91 2.13
CA ILE A 159 1.63 -21.84 2.97
C ILE A 159 0.18 -21.61 2.56
N SER A 160 -0.73 -21.55 3.53
CA SER A 160 -2.16 -21.35 3.31
C SER A 160 -2.72 -20.30 4.28
N PRO A 161 -3.31 -19.20 3.79
CA PRO A 161 -3.42 -18.83 2.38
C PRO A 161 -2.06 -18.45 1.77
N ASP A 162 -1.93 -18.53 0.45
CA ASP A 162 -0.75 -18.10 -0.32
C ASP A 162 -0.69 -16.57 -0.49
N VAL A 163 -1.84 -15.90 -0.38
CA VAL A 163 -1.98 -14.45 -0.24
C VAL A 163 -2.95 -14.14 0.90
N ILE A 164 -2.51 -13.33 1.86
CA ILE A 164 -3.35 -12.92 2.99
C ILE A 164 -4.19 -11.73 2.55
N ASN A 165 -5.51 -11.88 2.52
CA ASN A 165 -6.41 -10.83 2.07
C ASN A 165 -7.47 -10.55 3.14
N PHE A 166 -7.31 -9.43 3.84
CA PHE A 166 -8.28 -8.96 4.82
C PHE A 166 -9.53 -8.34 4.18
N GLY A 167 -9.50 -8.09 2.86
CA GLY A 167 -10.60 -7.46 2.13
C GLY A 167 -10.81 -6.00 2.56
N GLU A 168 -12.04 -5.54 2.35
CA GLU A 168 -12.50 -4.22 2.79
C GLU A 168 -12.95 -4.29 4.24
N GLN A 169 -12.38 -3.41 5.05
CA GLN A 169 -12.63 -3.29 6.48
C GLN A 169 -13.08 -1.89 6.81
N GLN A 170 -13.90 -1.74 7.85
CA GLN A 170 -14.30 -0.43 8.33
C GLN A 170 -13.10 0.31 8.92
N LEU A 171 -12.96 1.61 8.64
CA LEU A 171 -11.91 2.44 9.24
C LEU A 171 -11.93 2.35 10.78
N GLY A 172 -10.78 2.04 11.36
CA GLY A 172 -10.59 1.82 12.80
C GLY A 172 -10.81 0.38 13.28
N ALA A 173 -11.28 -0.53 12.40
CA ALA A 173 -11.40 -1.93 12.74
C ALA A 173 -10.04 -2.65 12.78
N SER A 174 -10.00 -3.76 13.51
CA SER A 174 -8.87 -4.66 13.53
C SER A 174 -9.35 -6.09 13.34
N ASP A 175 -8.75 -6.82 12.43
CA ASP A 175 -9.09 -8.22 12.17
C ASP A 175 -7.83 -9.10 12.17
N THR A 176 -7.98 -10.39 12.45
CA THR A 176 -6.87 -11.34 12.56
C THR A 176 -7.09 -12.54 11.66
N MET A 177 -6.10 -12.86 10.83
CA MET A 177 -6.09 -14.03 9.96
C MET A 177 -4.98 -15.00 10.39
N THR A 178 -5.26 -16.29 10.33
CA THR A 178 -4.26 -17.33 10.65
C THR A 178 -3.69 -17.90 9.37
N VAL A 179 -2.36 -17.92 9.28
CA VAL A 179 -1.59 -18.53 8.20
C VAL A 179 -1.08 -19.87 8.69
N THR A 180 -1.33 -20.93 7.93
CA THR A 180 -0.82 -22.28 8.18
C THR A 180 0.40 -22.54 7.31
N ILE A 181 1.50 -22.96 7.93
CA ILE A 181 2.75 -23.32 7.28
C ILE A 181 2.92 -24.83 7.45
N THR A 182 2.95 -25.56 6.34
CA THR A 182 3.11 -27.02 6.32
C THR A 182 4.42 -27.40 5.68
N ASN A 183 5.18 -28.30 6.31
CA ASN A 183 6.35 -28.89 5.70
C ASN A 183 5.95 -29.96 4.68
N ALA A 184 6.13 -29.65 3.39
CA ALA A 184 5.90 -30.55 2.26
C ALA A 184 7.16 -31.29 1.79
N SER A 185 8.31 -31.07 2.45
CA SER A 185 9.52 -31.86 2.23
C SER A 185 9.39 -33.26 2.86
N SER A 186 10.20 -34.19 2.35
CA SER A 186 10.39 -35.51 2.96
C SER A 186 11.34 -35.50 4.17
N GLN A 187 12.00 -34.37 4.43
CA GLN A 187 12.94 -34.15 5.52
C GLN A 187 12.40 -33.07 6.48
N PRO A 188 12.84 -33.06 7.76
CA PRO A 188 12.52 -31.98 8.68
C PRO A 188 13.03 -30.62 8.17
N VAL A 189 12.30 -29.54 8.47
CA VAL A 189 12.66 -28.17 8.09
C VAL A 189 12.74 -27.30 9.35
N SER A 190 13.86 -26.59 9.52
CA SER A 190 14.08 -25.66 10.64
C SER A 190 13.59 -24.25 10.28
N LEU A 191 12.56 -23.77 10.98
CA LEU A 191 12.13 -22.37 10.93
C LEU A 191 12.90 -21.54 11.97
N LEU A 192 13.47 -20.43 11.53
CA LEU A 192 14.20 -19.49 12.37
C LEU A 192 13.31 -18.35 12.87
N ASN A 193 12.60 -17.69 11.96
CA ASN A 193 11.81 -16.50 12.28
C ASN A 193 10.68 -16.26 11.25
N ALA A 194 9.65 -15.53 11.67
CA ALA A 194 8.71 -14.86 10.79
C ALA A 194 8.73 -13.36 11.10
N SER A 195 8.85 -12.52 10.08
CA SER A 195 8.79 -11.06 10.24
C SER A 195 7.97 -10.42 9.13
N LEU A 196 7.57 -9.18 9.35
CA LEU A 196 6.99 -8.34 8.32
C LEU A 196 8.09 -7.49 7.67
N GLU A 197 7.93 -7.19 6.39
CA GLU A 197 8.88 -6.35 5.65
C GLU A 197 8.76 -4.88 6.07
N ILE A 198 7.53 -4.37 6.20
CA ILE A 198 7.25 -2.98 6.59
C ILE A 198 6.71 -2.93 8.03
N GLY A 199 5.66 -3.70 8.33
CA GLY A 199 5.05 -3.77 9.66
C GLY A 199 4.28 -2.50 10.08
N ASP A 200 3.70 -1.75 9.14
CA ASP A 200 3.02 -0.49 9.44
C ASP A 200 1.54 -0.68 9.85
N TYR A 201 0.76 -1.33 8.99
CA TYR A 201 -0.66 -1.66 9.21
C TYR A 201 -0.88 -3.09 9.66
N TYR A 202 0.17 -3.91 9.66
CA TYR A 202 0.12 -5.32 9.97
C TYR A 202 1.01 -5.64 11.16
N SER A 203 0.61 -6.62 11.95
CA SER A 203 1.42 -7.15 13.05
C SER A 203 1.31 -8.67 13.15
N ILE A 204 2.40 -9.33 13.51
CA ILE A 204 2.39 -10.75 13.87
C ILE A 204 1.94 -10.86 15.33
N ILE A 205 0.85 -11.59 15.58
CA ILE A 205 0.31 -11.84 16.91
C ILE A 205 0.63 -13.27 17.35
N GLY A 206 1.05 -13.42 18.61
CA GLY A 206 1.23 -14.72 19.25
C GLY A 206 2.70 -15.14 19.31
N LYS A 207 2.94 -16.44 19.39
CA LYS A 207 4.30 -16.99 19.53
C LYS A 207 5.07 -16.84 18.22
N THR A 208 6.16 -16.09 18.27
CA THR A 208 7.27 -16.24 17.33
C THR A 208 7.87 -17.64 17.45
N PHE A 209 8.48 -18.14 16.38
CA PHE A 209 9.18 -19.42 16.44
C PHE A 209 10.27 -19.38 17.53
N PRO A 210 10.39 -20.41 18.39
CA PRO A 210 11.56 -20.52 19.25
C PRO A 210 12.85 -20.61 18.39
N PRO A 211 14.04 -20.31 18.95
CA PRO A 211 15.30 -20.17 18.20
C PRO A 211 15.73 -21.36 17.33
N THR A 212 15.02 -22.49 17.38
CA THR A 212 15.22 -23.70 16.56
C THR A 212 13.89 -24.46 16.49
N PHE A 213 12.94 -23.99 15.68
CA PHE A 213 11.65 -24.68 15.52
C PHE A 213 11.68 -25.64 14.34
N VAL A 214 11.66 -26.94 14.62
CA VAL A 214 11.75 -27.98 13.57
C VAL A 214 10.37 -28.51 13.23
N LEU A 215 9.94 -28.32 11.98
CA LEU A 215 8.75 -28.94 11.41
C LEU A 215 9.12 -30.30 10.82
N GLN A 216 8.55 -31.37 11.37
CA GLN A 216 8.67 -32.70 10.79
C GLN A 216 7.93 -32.80 9.44
N PRO A 217 8.28 -33.76 8.57
CA PRO A 217 7.55 -33.99 7.31
C PRO A 217 6.03 -34.09 7.53
N ASN A 218 5.25 -33.37 6.71
CA ASN A 218 3.79 -33.26 6.80
C ASN A 218 3.24 -32.60 8.08
N ALA A 219 4.09 -32.09 8.98
CA ALA A 219 3.64 -31.32 10.13
C ALA A 219 3.34 -29.88 9.72
N SER A 220 2.46 -29.23 10.50
CA SER A 220 2.07 -27.83 10.30
C SER A 220 2.28 -27.00 11.57
N THR A 221 2.49 -25.70 11.36
CA THR A 221 2.45 -24.68 12.40
C THR A 221 1.62 -23.50 11.91
N THR A 222 1.27 -22.58 12.80
CA THR A 222 0.47 -21.40 12.46
C THR A 222 1.14 -20.11 12.90
N VAL A 223 0.89 -19.04 12.14
CA VAL A 223 1.24 -17.66 12.46
C VAL A 223 -0.02 -16.83 12.31
N SER A 224 -0.37 -16.02 13.32
CA SER A 224 -1.53 -15.13 13.24
C SER A 224 -1.06 -13.73 12.87
N ILE A 225 -1.70 -13.14 11.86
CA ILE A 225 -1.46 -11.78 11.40
C ILE A 225 -2.68 -10.94 11.74
N ARG A 226 -2.46 -9.78 12.33
CA ARG A 226 -3.49 -8.75 12.51
C ARG A 226 -3.29 -7.62 11.51
N TYR A 227 -4.40 -7.15 10.98
CA TYR A 227 -4.47 -5.93 10.19
C TYR A 227 -5.22 -4.86 11.00
N ASP A 228 -4.62 -3.68 11.11
CA ASP A 228 -5.17 -2.50 11.77
C ASP A 228 -5.56 -1.46 10.71
N ALA A 229 -6.85 -1.43 10.38
CA ALA A 229 -7.43 -0.68 9.26
C ALA A 229 -7.53 0.83 9.59
N ARG A 230 -6.39 1.50 9.74
CA ARG A 230 -6.30 2.88 10.28
C ARG A 230 -6.16 3.98 9.22
N ARG A 231 -5.94 3.63 7.95
CA ARG A 231 -5.80 4.58 6.84
C ARG A 231 -7.03 4.51 5.95
N GLU A 232 -7.80 5.59 5.88
CA GLU A 232 -8.91 5.68 4.94
C GLU A 232 -8.38 5.62 3.50
N THR A 233 -8.94 4.71 2.70
CA THR A 233 -8.58 4.55 1.30
C THR A 233 -9.13 5.68 0.43
N ASN A 234 -8.42 5.99 -0.65
CA ASN A 234 -8.97 6.84 -1.70
C ASN A 234 -9.81 6.06 -2.72
N ASP A 235 -9.56 4.76 -2.86
CA ASP A 235 -10.28 3.85 -3.76
C ASP A 235 -10.16 2.40 -3.25
N VAL A 236 -11.27 1.82 -2.81
CA VAL A 236 -11.38 0.44 -2.31
C VAL A 236 -10.90 -0.63 -3.30
N ARG A 237 -10.73 -0.30 -4.58
CA ARG A 237 -10.28 -1.22 -5.64
C ARG A 237 -8.81 -1.10 -6.00
N ALA A 238 -8.11 -0.06 -5.53
CA ALA A 238 -6.77 0.25 -6.00
C ALA A 238 -5.80 0.71 -4.91
N ASP A 239 -6.28 1.36 -3.84
CA ASP A 239 -5.44 1.92 -2.77
C ASP A 239 -5.49 1.02 -1.53
N PHE A 240 -4.83 -0.15 -1.65
CA PHE A 240 -4.68 -1.13 -0.58
C PHE A 240 -3.48 -0.81 0.30
N ASP A 241 -3.58 -1.17 1.57
CA ASP A 241 -2.43 -1.37 2.44
C ASP A 241 -1.76 -2.68 2.02
N HIS A 242 -0.43 -2.65 1.88
CA HIS A 242 0.37 -3.78 1.41
C HIS A 242 1.53 -4.07 2.36
N ASP A 243 1.85 -5.35 2.53
CA ASP A 243 3.05 -5.81 3.22
C ASP A 243 3.42 -7.23 2.75
N THR A 244 4.56 -7.72 3.20
CA THR A 244 5.05 -9.07 2.95
C THR A 244 5.45 -9.72 4.27
N MET A 245 4.91 -10.91 4.55
CA MET A 245 5.45 -11.75 5.61
C MET A 245 6.61 -12.58 5.06
N MET A 246 7.77 -12.47 5.70
CA MET A 246 8.97 -13.24 5.40
C MET A 246 9.16 -14.34 6.45
N ILE A 247 9.26 -15.59 6.00
CA ILE A 247 9.57 -16.75 6.84
C ILE A 247 11.00 -17.17 6.55
N PHE A 248 11.88 -17.11 7.54
CA PHE A 248 13.29 -17.46 7.43
C PHE A 248 13.56 -18.88 7.89
N LEU A 249 14.31 -19.63 7.09
CA LEU A 249 14.73 -20.99 7.37
C LEU A 249 16.23 -21.05 7.68
N GLU A 250 16.66 -22.12 8.34
CA GLU A 250 18.07 -22.35 8.69
C GLU A 250 18.95 -22.53 7.45
N GLU A 251 18.39 -23.00 6.35
CA GLU A 251 19.07 -23.22 5.08
C GLU A 251 19.33 -21.93 4.27
N CYS A 252 19.25 -20.75 4.92
CA CYS A 252 19.38 -19.43 4.29
C CYS A 252 18.36 -19.20 3.15
N VAL A 253 17.22 -19.88 3.20
CA VAL A 253 16.06 -19.70 2.31
C VAL A 253 14.98 -18.94 3.05
N TYR A 254 14.22 -18.12 2.34
CA TYR A 254 13.03 -17.47 2.89
C TYR A 254 11.83 -17.59 1.96
N TYR A 255 10.65 -17.57 2.55
CA TYR A 255 9.37 -17.56 1.85
C TYR A 255 8.65 -16.23 2.07
N ASN A 256 8.09 -15.69 0.99
CA ASN A 256 7.33 -14.46 1.00
C ASN A 256 5.85 -14.75 0.84
N VAL A 257 5.04 -14.18 1.74
CA VAL A 257 3.59 -14.24 1.68
C VAL A 257 3.08 -12.81 1.59
N GLY A 258 2.58 -12.44 0.42
CA GLY A 258 2.01 -11.11 0.21
C GLY A 258 0.74 -10.94 1.00
N MET A 259 0.52 -9.73 1.54
CA MET A 259 -0.72 -9.40 2.21
C MET A 259 -1.30 -8.07 1.75
N ARG A 260 -2.62 -7.99 1.82
CA ARG A 260 -3.38 -6.78 1.53
C ARG A 260 -4.63 -6.64 2.38
N GLY A 261 -5.05 -5.40 2.56
CA GLY A 261 -6.27 -4.97 3.22
C GLY A 261 -6.59 -3.55 2.78
N VAL A 262 -7.82 -3.12 2.99
CA VAL A 262 -8.20 -1.73 2.71
C VAL A 262 -9.19 -1.26 3.76
N ALA A 263 -9.02 -0.03 4.25
CA ALA A 263 -9.96 0.56 5.19
C ALA A 263 -10.86 1.58 4.48
N SER A 264 -12.17 1.46 4.66
CA SER A 264 -13.15 2.37 4.09
C SER A 264 -14.17 2.83 5.13
N GLN A 265 -14.81 3.96 4.86
CA GLN A 265 -15.88 4.48 5.70
C GLN A 265 -16.84 5.32 4.86
N SER A 266 -18.13 5.25 5.17
CA SER A 266 -19.12 6.17 4.60
C SER A 266 -19.25 7.42 5.47
N LEU A 267 -19.26 8.59 4.83
CA LEU A 267 -19.35 9.89 5.51
C LEU A 267 -20.51 10.70 4.95
N ILE A 268 -21.64 10.68 5.65
CA ILE A 268 -22.81 11.48 5.32
C ILE A 268 -22.57 12.95 5.64
N ASP A 269 -22.94 13.80 4.69
CA ASP A 269 -23.04 15.24 4.83
C ASP A 269 -24.37 15.70 4.24
N VAL A 270 -25.30 16.11 5.11
CA VAL A 270 -26.62 16.59 4.69
C VAL A 270 -26.64 18.11 4.69
N GLU A 271 -27.02 18.69 3.55
CA GLU A 271 -27.22 20.14 3.42
C GLU A 271 -28.35 20.63 4.33
N ASP A 272 -28.28 21.86 4.82
CA ASP A 272 -29.37 22.50 5.55
C ASP A 272 -30.42 23.10 4.60
N TYR A 273 -31.63 23.34 5.11
CA TYR A 273 -32.71 23.97 4.35
C TYR A 273 -33.18 25.26 5.02
N SER A 274 -33.29 26.32 4.23
CA SER A 274 -33.98 27.55 4.63
C SER A 274 -35.02 27.92 3.59
N ALA A 275 -36.29 27.97 4.01
CA ALA A 275 -37.38 28.48 3.20
C ALA A 275 -37.40 30.01 3.12
N GLY A 276 -36.61 30.68 3.97
CA GLY A 276 -36.58 32.14 4.06
C GLY A 276 -37.91 32.71 4.57
N TYR A 277 -38.30 33.85 4.01
CA TYR A 277 -39.53 34.55 4.33
C TYR A 277 -40.62 34.19 3.33
N ILE A 278 -41.76 33.72 3.82
CA ILE A 278 -42.90 33.32 2.99
C ILE A 278 -44.19 33.98 3.46
N ALA A 279 -45.14 34.19 2.55
CA ALA A 279 -46.47 34.68 2.92
C ALA A 279 -47.30 33.60 3.63
N PRO A 280 -48.30 33.96 4.45
CA PRO A 280 -49.19 32.99 5.08
C PRO A 280 -49.89 32.10 4.05
N GLY A 281 -49.72 30.78 4.19
CA GLY A 281 -50.31 29.77 3.32
C GLY A 281 -49.52 29.48 2.03
N GLU A 282 -48.44 30.22 1.76
CA GLU A 282 -47.54 29.95 0.65
C GLU A 282 -46.75 28.64 0.89
N LEU A 283 -46.56 27.87 -0.18
CA LEU A 283 -45.73 26.66 -0.16
C LEU A 283 -44.42 26.96 -0.88
N THR A 284 -43.31 26.85 -0.16
CA THR A 284 -41.97 26.99 -0.74
C THR A 284 -41.20 25.70 -0.59
N CYS A 285 -40.61 25.22 -1.67
CA CYS A 285 -39.82 24.00 -1.69
C CYS A 285 -38.36 24.32 -2.02
N LYS A 286 -37.43 23.52 -1.47
CA LYS A 286 -36.00 23.68 -1.73
C LYS A 286 -35.72 23.50 -3.23
N PRO A 287 -35.17 24.52 -3.92
CA PRO A 287 -34.81 24.38 -5.32
C PRO A 287 -33.78 23.27 -5.52
N ASN A 288 -33.98 22.41 -6.51
CA ASN A 288 -33.11 21.26 -6.84
C ASN A 288 -33.04 20.13 -5.79
N GLY A 289 -33.83 20.21 -4.71
CA GLY A 289 -33.84 19.22 -3.63
C GLY A 289 -32.78 19.46 -2.56
N LEU A 290 -32.88 18.69 -1.47
CA LEU A 290 -31.90 18.65 -0.40
C LEU A 290 -30.72 17.78 -0.81
N ARG A 291 -29.53 18.36 -0.87
CA ARG A 291 -28.32 17.62 -1.24
C ARG A 291 -27.84 16.79 -0.05
N ILE A 292 -27.69 15.49 -0.29
CA ILE A 292 -27.07 14.54 0.63
C ILE A 292 -25.81 14.04 -0.05
N THR A 293 -24.66 14.25 0.54
CA THR A 293 -23.36 13.89 -0.03
C THR A 293 -22.72 12.76 0.77
N ASN A 294 -22.12 11.81 0.07
CA ASN A 294 -21.22 10.84 0.68
C ASN A 294 -19.77 11.29 0.46
N ASN A 295 -19.17 11.92 1.46
CA ASN A 295 -17.78 12.35 1.43
C ASN A 295 -16.79 11.21 1.74
N GLY A 296 -17.28 10.01 2.04
CA GLY A 296 -16.48 8.85 2.41
C GLY A 296 -15.92 8.09 1.21
N SER A 297 -15.26 6.98 1.53
CA SER A 297 -14.66 6.00 0.62
C SER A 297 -15.52 4.74 0.44
N ASP A 298 -16.46 4.48 1.36
CA ASP A 298 -17.44 3.39 1.26
C ASP A 298 -18.83 3.91 0.83
N THR A 299 -19.68 3.01 0.35
CA THR A 299 -21.06 3.25 -0.04
C THR A 299 -21.92 3.67 1.15
N LEU A 300 -22.59 4.81 1.01
CA LEU A 300 -23.56 5.31 1.98
C LEU A 300 -24.96 4.77 1.65
N VAL A 301 -25.60 4.13 2.62
CA VAL A 301 -26.98 3.63 2.54
C VAL A 301 -27.81 4.38 3.56
N VAL A 302 -28.72 5.22 3.07
CA VAL A 302 -29.67 5.96 3.90
C VAL A 302 -30.96 5.14 4.01
N THR A 303 -31.35 4.82 5.24
CA THR A 303 -32.47 3.92 5.55
C THR A 303 -33.72 4.65 6.04
N GLY A 304 -33.57 5.91 6.48
CA GLY A 304 -34.69 6.73 6.89
C GLY A 304 -34.27 8.12 7.36
N PHE A 305 -35.26 8.93 7.74
CA PHE A 305 -35.06 10.23 8.35
C PHE A 305 -36.24 10.57 9.26
N THR A 306 -35.98 11.30 10.35
CA THR A 306 -36.95 11.61 11.40
C THR A 306 -36.79 13.07 11.87
N GLY A 307 -37.79 13.61 12.56
CA GLY A 307 -37.75 14.98 13.12
C GLY A 307 -38.64 16.01 12.42
N TYR A 308 -39.18 15.70 11.24
CA TYR A 308 -40.07 16.60 10.48
C TYR A 308 -41.57 16.36 10.69
N GLY A 309 -41.97 15.24 11.32
CA GLY A 309 -43.37 14.88 11.52
C GLY A 309 -44.09 15.87 12.45
N ASN A 310 -45.34 16.20 12.12
CA ASN A 310 -46.17 17.19 12.83
C ASN A 310 -45.58 18.62 12.85
N THR A 311 -44.78 18.98 11.85
CA THR A 311 -44.21 20.32 11.69
C THR A 311 -44.80 21.00 10.44
N ASN A 312 -44.43 22.26 10.22
CA ASN A 312 -44.75 23.01 9.00
C ASN A 312 -43.87 22.62 7.79
N PHE A 313 -42.97 21.64 7.97
CA PHE A 313 -42.17 21.07 6.89
C PHE A 313 -42.76 19.76 6.38
N SER A 314 -42.64 19.54 5.07
CA SER A 314 -43.12 18.34 4.41
C SER A 314 -42.10 17.80 3.40
N VAL A 315 -42.21 16.50 3.12
CA VAL A 315 -41.43 15.79 2.10
C VAL A 315 -42.41 15.04 1.20
N THR A 316 -42.09 14.83 -0.07
CA THR A 316 -42.99 14.05 -0.94
C THR A 316 -43.02 12.57 -0.57
N PRO A 317 -44.16 11.89 -0.81
CA PRO A 317 -44.27 10.44 -0.61
C PRO A 317 -43.21 9.65 -1.37
N SER A 318 -42.83 10.10 -2.57
CA SER A 318 -41.77 9.48 -3.39
C SER A 318 -40.41 9.45 -2.71
N ALA A 319 -40.09 10.47 -1.90
CA ALA A 319 -38.85 10.51 -1.12
C ALA A 319 -38.86 9.49 0.03
N VAL A 320 -40.04 9.15 0.56
CA VAL A 320 -40.22 8.15 1.62
C VAL A 320 -40.26 6.73 1.04
N THR A 321 -40.95 6.53 -0.09
CA THR A 321 -41.06 5.20 -0.75
C THR A 321 -39.77 4.77 -1.46
N GLY A 322 -38.82 5.68 -1.68
CA GLY A 322 -37.52 5.39 -2.29
C GLY A 322 -36.45 4.90 -1.32
N LEU A 323 -36.80 4.65 -0.05
CA LEU A 323 -35.87 4.13 0.96
C LEU A 323 -35.79 2.59 0.94
N PRO A 324 -34.62 2.01 1.21
CA PRO A 324 -33.34 2.68 1.34
C PRO A 324 -32.81 3.14 -0.02
N PHE A 325 -32.07 4.26 -0.05
CA PHE A 325 -31.32 4.68 -1.23
C PHE A 325 -29.82 4.69 -0.97
N VAL A 326 -29.06 4.58 -2.07
CA VAL A 326 -27.62 4.35 -2.06
C VAL A 326 -26.89 5.53 -2.69
N ILE A 327 -25.84 6.01 -2.02
CA ILE A 327 -24.95 7.06 -2.52
C ILE A 327 -23.53 6.50 -2.56
N LEU A 328 -23.01 6.33 -3.77
CA LEU A 328 -21.64 5.87 -3.99
C LEU A 328 -20.62 6.86 -3.41
N PRO A 329 -19.38 6.42 -3.13
CA PRO A 329 -18.31 7.29 -2.65
C PRO A 329 -18.15 8.55 -3.49
N LYS A 330 -17.99 9.70 -2.83
CA LYS A 330 -17.82 11.04 -3.44
C LYS A 330 -19.00 11.48 -4.34
N GLN A 331 -20.14 10.80 -4.27
CA GLN A 331 -21.36 11.18 -4.99
C GLN A 331 -22.34 11.93 -4.08
N SER A 332 -23.35 12.54 -4.70
CA SER A 332 -24.46 13.19 -4.01
C SER A 332 -25.80 12.71 -4.53
N TYR A 333 -26.79 12.68 -3.64
CA TYR A 333 -28.18 12.43 -3.94
C TYR A 333 -29.00 13.70 -3.69
N GLN A 334 -29.97 13.97 -4.56
CA GLN A 334 -30.87 15.11 -4.45
C GLN A 334 -32.25 14.64 -4.01
N MET A 335 -32.56 14.84 -2.72
CA MET A 335 -33.88 14.53 -2.18
C MET A 335 -34.85 15.66 -2.53
N LYS A 336 -35.67 15.43 -3.55
CA LYS A 336 -36.60 16.44 -4.06
C LYS A 336 -37.75 16.70 -3.10
N ASP A 337 -38.36 17.87 -3.30
CA ASP A 337 -39.63 18.27 -2.70
C ASP A 337 -39.64 18.28 -1.16
N VAL A 338 -38.54 18.74 -0.56
CA VAL A 338 -38.51 19.22 0.82
C VAL A 338 -39.12 20.62 0.84
N CYS A 339 -40.27 20.78 1.50
CA CYS A 339 -41.06 22.01 1.44
C CYS A 339 -41.41 22.54 2.83
N TYR A 340 -41.79 23.81 2.88
CA TYR A 340 -42.25 24.53 4.05
C TYR A 340 -43.56 25.26 3.72
N LYS A 341 -44.55 25.15 4.60
CA LYS A 341 -45.81 25.88 4.52
C LYS A 341 -46.37 26.10 5.90
N ARG A 342 -46.68 27.36 6.21
CA ARG A 342 -47.29 27.78 7.47
C ARG A 342 -48.38 28.82 7.20
N THR A 343 -49.48 28.78 7.96
CA THR A 343 -50.67 29.63 7.76
C THR A 343 -50.77 30.80 8.73
N ASP A 344 -50.04 30.76 9.84
CA ASP A 344 -49.99 31.78 10.89
C ASP A 344 -48.62 32.46 10.91
N GLU A 345 -48.54 33.64 11.51
CA GLU A 345 -47.26 34.33 11.71
C GLU A 345 -46.36 33.54 12.68
N GLY A 346 -45.08 33.39 12.35
CA GLY A 346 -44.13 32.75 13.23
C GLY A 346 -42.85 32.28 12.54
N THR A 347 -41.98 31.63 13.33
CA THR A 347 -40.70 31.07 12.87
C THR A 347 -40.62 29.62 13.33
N ASP A 348 -40.14 28.74 12.45
CA ASP A 348 -39.88 27.34 12.75
C ASP A 348 -38.40 27.02 12.50
N SER A 349 -37.84 26.21 13.39
CA SER A 349 -36.50 25.65 13.27
C SER A 349 -36.54 24.22 13.80
N ILE A 350 -36.24 23.25 12.95
CA ILE A 350 -36.24 21.83 13.32
C ILE A 350 -34.96 21.17 12.86
N ASP A 351 -34.60 20.08 13.52
CA ASP A 351 -33.48 19.23 13.13
C ASP A 351 -34.02 17.89 12.60
N VAL A 352 -33.66 17.58 11.35
CA VAL A 352 -34.04 16.34 10.69
C VAL A 352 -32.83 15.41 10.65
N THR A 353 -32.93 14.26 11.32
CA THR A 353 -31.82 13.30 11.44
C THR A 353 -32.01 12.14 10.49
N PHE A 354 -31.00 11.88 9.67
CA PHE A 354 -30.95 10.80 8.68
C PHE A 354 -30.30 9.55 9.28
N ALA A 355 -31.02 8.44 9.26
CA ALA A 355 -30.52 7.12 9.63
C ALA A 355 -29.76 6.51 8.44
N SER A 356 -28.52 6.09 8.66
CA SER A 356 -27.66 5.50 7.63
C SER A 356 -26.58 4.60 8.24
N ASN A 357 -25.81 3.90 7.39
CA ASN A 357 -24.58 3.20 7.79
C ASN A 357 -23.37 4.14 7.99
N SER A 358 -23.57 5.45 7.83
CA SER A 358 -22.52 6.44 8.01
C SER A 358 -22.06 6.54 9.46
N LEU A 359 -20.75 6.65 9.63
CA LEU A 359 -20.12 7.13 10.87
C LEU A 359 -19.67 8.60 10.76
N GLY A 360 -20.00 9.26 9.65
CA GLY A 360 -19.68 10.66 9.36
C GLY A 360 -20.41 11.70 10.21
N PRO A 361 -19.89 12.95 10.21
CA PRO A 361 -20.16 13.92 11.25
C PRO A 361 -21.48 14.69 11.14
N LYS A 362 -22.14 14.70 9.96
CA LYS A 362 -23.34 15.53 9.73
C LYS A 362 -24.54 14.73 9.22
N PRO A 363 -25.09 13.81 10.03
CA PRO A 363 -26.33 13.08 9.70
C PRO A 363 -27.59 13.95 9.87
N THR A 364 -27.47 15.13 10.46
CA THR A 364 -28.59 16.02 10.78
C THR A 364 -28.58 17.25 9.88
N SER A 365 -29.76 17.60 9.38
CA SER A 365 -30.03 18.79 8.57
C SER A 365 -30.93 19.73 9.35
N THR A 366 -30.53 20.98 9.48
CA THR A 366 -31.36 22.00 10.15
C THR A 366 -32.27 22.67 9.12
N TRP A 367 -33.58 22.65 9.37
CA TRP A 367 -34.59 23.24 8.49
C TRP A 367 -35.23 24.45 9.15
N THR A 368 -35.21 25.58 8.45
CA THR A 368 -35.71 26.88 8.97
C THR A 368 -36.72 27.52 8.02
N GLY A 369 -37.70 28.21 8.58
CA GLY A 369 -38.73 28.92 7.82
C GLY A 369 -39.41 29.99 8.66
N ARG A 370 -39.82 31.09 8.02
CA ARG A 370 -40.50 32.20 8.69
C ARG A 370 -41.67 32.73 7.86
N THR A 371 -42.80 32.92 8.52
CA THR A 371 -44.01 33.51 7.95
C THR A 371 -44.27 34.86 8.60
N MET A 372 -44.51 35.88 7.78
CA MET A 372 -44.91 37.22 8.22
C MET A 372 -46.11 37.72 7.44
N VAL A 373 -47.02 38.39 8.13
CA VAL A 373 -48.09 39.18 7.49
C VAL A 373 -47.56 40.58 7.22
N THR A 374 -47.62 41.03 5.96
CA THR A 374 -47.48 42.45 5.65
C THR A 374 -48.75 43.16 6.10
N SER A 375 -48.75 43.77 7.28
CA SER A 375 -49.81 44.72 7.65
C SER A 375 -49.57 46.01 6.88
N VAL A 376 -50.40 46.26 5.86
CA VAL A 376 -50.69 47.64 5.48
C VAL A 376 -51.95 47.97 6.27
N GLU A 377 -51.83 48.78 7.32
CA GLU A 377 -53.00 49.42 7.94
C GLU A 377 -53.61 50.33 6.88
N GLU A 378 -54.68 49.85 6.25
CA GLU A 378 -55.54 50.63 5.36
C GLU A 378 -56.49 51.46 6.21
N ASP A 379 -56.02 52.59 6.71
CA ASP A 379 -56.86 53.59 7.38
C ASP A 379 -57.17 54.76 6.43
N ALA A 380 -58.41 54.74 5.95
CA ALA A 380 -59.29 55.87 5.60
C ALA A 380 -58.84 56.91 4.56
N LEU A 381 -59.20 56.68 3.29
CA LEU A 381 -59.99 57.61 2.44
C LEU A 381 -60.62 56.80 1.29
N ASP A 382 -61.95 56.69 1.24
CA ASP A 382 -62.70 55.79 0.33
C ASP A 382 -62.55 56.08 -1.18
N GLN A 383 -61.96 57.20 -1.61
CA GLN A 383 -61.71 57.49 -3.02
C GLN A 383 -60.48 58.39 -3.23
N VAL A 384 -59.28 57.85 -2.97
CA VAL A 384 -58.02 58.45 -3.47
C VAL A 384 -57.41 57.51 -4.49
N VAL A 385 -57.22 58.01 -5.72
CA VAL A 385 -56.54 57.27 -6.79
C VAL A 385 -55.22 57.96 -7.05
N ILE A 386 -54.12 57.22 -6.89
CA ILE A 386 -52.77 57.71 -7.18
C ILE A 386 -52.15 56.80 -8.24
N SER A 387 -51.68 57.39 -9.33
CA SER A 387 -50.99 56.68 -10.41
C SER A 387 -49.69 57.38 -10.76
N ILE A 388 -48.74 56.61 -11.31
CA ILE A 388 -47.46 57.10 -11.79
C ILE A 388 -47.30 56.74 -13.27
N ALA A 389 -46.99 57.73 -14.09
CA ALA A 389 -46.71 57.54 -15.51
C ALA A 389 -45.69 58.58 -15.97
N ASN A 390 -44.69 58.15 -16.75
CA ASN A 390 -43.70 59.02 -17.38
C ASN A 390 -43.04 60.02 -16.40
N GLY A 391 -42.65 59.55 -15.20
CA GLY A 391 -42.00 60.39 -14.19
C GLY A 391 -42.92 61.43 -13.54
N THR A 392 -44.24 61.29 -13.66
CA THR A 392 -45.22 62.17 -13.00
C THR A 392 -46.20 61.35 -12.18
N ILE A 393 -46.37 61.71 -10.91
CA ILE A 393 -47.43 61.19 -10.05
C ILE A 393 -48.67 62.05 -10.27
N THR A 394 -49.81 61.39 -10.48
CA THR A 394 -51.12 62.03 -10.51
C THR A 394 -51.95 61.47 -9.37
N ALA A 395 -52.37 62.35 -8.46
CA ALA A 395 -53.27 62.01 -7.36
C ALA A 395 -54.62 62.70 -7.60
N SER A 396 -55.72 61.95 -7.48
CA SER A 396 -57.09 62.46 -7.48
C SER A 396 -57.82 61.98 -6.23
N TRP A 397 -58.66 62.85 -5.68
CA TRP A 397 -59.39 62.60 -4.43
C TRP A 397 -60.81 63.17 -4.52
N GLN A 398 -61.76 62.60 -3.78
CA GLN A 398 -63.09 63.18 -3.60
C GLN A 398 -63.35 63.53 -2.13
N GLY A 399 -64.00 64.67 -1.89
CA GLY A 399 -64.45 65.09 -0.55
C GLY A 399 -63.35 65.57 0.42
N ALA A 400 -62.06 65.41 0.09
CA ALA A 400 -60.95 65.84 0.91
C ALA A 400 -60.40 67.22 0.49
N SER A 401 -60.10 68.09 1.46
CA SER A 401 -59.39 69.36 1.22
C SER A 401 -57.88 69.14 1.31
N VAL A 402 -57.30 68.63 0.23
CA VAL A 402 -55.84 68.46 0.10
C VAL A 402 -55.21 69.81 -0.17
N SER A 403 -54.19 70.15 0.61
CA SER A 403 -53.40 71.38 0.45
C SER A 403 -52.00 71.12 -0.09
N ARG A 404 -51.47 69.91 0.10
CA ARG A 404 -50.11 69.56 -0.31
C ARG A 404 -49.96 68.07 -0.55
N ILE A 405 -49.13 67.71 -1.53
CA ILE A 405 -48.68 66.34 -1.78
C ILE A 405 -47.17 66.31 -1.59
N ILE A 406 -46.68 65.32 -0.84
CA ILE A 406 -45.25 65.10 -0.61
C ILE A 406 -44.90 63.67 -1.01
N VAL A 407 -43.78 63.53 -1.70
CA VAL A 407 -43.21 62.24 -2.11
C VAL A 407 -41.89 62.04 -1.39
N HIS A 408 -41.75 60.93 -0.69
CA HIS A 408 -40.53 60.55 0.03
C HIS A 408 -39.90 59.28 -0.56
N ASP A 409 -38.59 59.13 -0.39
CA ASP A 409 -37.88 57.88 -0.63
C ASP A 409 -38.03 56.91 0.56
N VAL A 410 -37.46 55.71 0.42
CA VAL A 410 -37.38 54.69 1.49
C VAL A 410 -36.61 55.12 2.73
N LYS A 411 -35.89 56.25 2.68
CA LYS A 411 -35.16 56.83 3.81
C LYS A 411 -35.92 58.00 4.45
N GLY A 412 -37.13 58.30 3.98
CA GLY A 412 -37.98 59.39 4.45
C GLY A 412 -37.60 60.77 3.89
N GLN A 413 -36.64 60.86 2.97
CA GLN A 413 -36.23 62.12 2.36
C GLN A 413 -37.26 62.59 1.34
N THR A 414 -37.71 63.84 1.44
CA THR A 414 -38.62 64.43 0.43
C THR A 414 -37.91 64.56 -0.91
N ILE A 415 -38.44 63.86 -1.91
CA ILE A 415 -37.95 63.87 -3.29
C ILE A 415 -38.68 64.95 -4.10
N ALA A 416 -39.99 65.06 -3.92
CA ALA A 416 -40.81 66.01 -4.65
C ALA A 416 -42.01 66.42 -3.80
N SER A 417 -42.52 67.62 -4.01
CA SER A 417 -43.78 68.05 -3.40
C SER A 417 -44.48 69.07 -4.30
N THR A 418 -45.80 69.14 -4.19
CA THR A 418 -46.59 70.20 -4.84
C THR A 418 -47.64 70.72 -3.88
N ASP A 419 -47.86 72.02 -3.90
CA ASP A 419 -48.99 72.64 -3.20
C ASP A 419 -50.23 72.57 -4.10
N VAL A 420 -51.39 72.35 -3.48
CA VAL A 420 -52.67 72.14 -4.14
C VAL A 420 -53.54 73.36 -3.91
N ALA A 421 -53.98 74.01 -4.99
CA ALA A 421 -54.88 75.15 -4.90
C ALA A 421 -56.25 74.73 -4.34
N SER A 422 -56.88 75.63 -3.59
CA SER A 422 -58.22 75.39 -3.03
C SER A 422 -59.24 75.08 -4.12
N GLY A 423 -60.08 74.06 -3.91
CA GLY A 423 -61.11 73.63 -4.86
C GLY A 423 -60.66 72.63 -5.93
N MET A 424 -59.38 72.23 -5.94
CA MET A 424 -58.90 71.16 -6.82
C MET A 424 -59.24 69.78 -6.25
N GLU A 425 -59.56 68.84 -7.14
CA GLU A 425 -59.79 67.41 -6.82
C GLU A 425 -58.69 66.51 -7.43
N GLN A 426 -57.69 67.10 -8.08
CA GLN A 426 -56.57 66.40 -8.68
C GLN A 426 -55.33 67.30 -8.69
N ALA A 427 -54.16 66.71 -8.45
CA ALA A 427 -52.87 67.38 -8.60
C ALA A 427 -51.80 66.43 -9.16
N ARG A 428 -50.77 67.03 -9.74
CA ARG A 428 -49.64 66.32 -10.35
C ARG A 428 -48.33 66.74 -9.70
N VAL A 429 -47.46 65.76 -9.47
CA VAL A 429 -46.11 65.95 -8.92
C VAL A 429 -45.11 65.35 -9.91
N SER A 430 -44.27 66.19 -10.50
CA SER A 430 -43.16 65.72 -11.34
C SER A 430 -42.05 65.17 -10.45
N LEU A 431 -41.55 63.99 -10.80
CA LEU A 431 -40.46 63.34 -10.11
C LEU A 431 -39.13 63.62 -10.83
N PRO A 432 -38.02 63.67 -10.09
CA PRO A 432 -36.71 63.54 -10.69
C PRO A 432 -36.53 62.13 -11.29
N PRO A 433 -35.52 61.92 -12.16
CA PRO A 433 -35.22 60.61 -12.71
C PRO A 433 -34.91 59.60 -11.59
N LEU A 434 -35.79 58.63 -11.39
CA LEU A 434 -35.69 57.60 -10.35
C LEU A 434 -35.99 56.25 -10.99
N ALA A 435 -35.09 55.27 -10.85
CA ALA A 435 -35.28 53.92 -11.37
C ALA A 435 -35.59 52.95 -10.22
N HIS A 436 -36.72 52.24 -10.32
CA HIS A 436 -37.09 51.11 -9.46
C HIS A 436 -36.99 51.36 -7.94
N GLN A 437 -37.38 52.54 -7.48
CA GLN A 437 -37.45 52.84 -6.05
C GLN A 437 -38.90 52.80 -5.55
N GLN A 438 -39.08 52.27 -4.34
CA GLN A 438 -40.31 52.48 -3.59
C GLN A 438 -40.38 53.95 -3.16
N LEU A 439 -41.53 54.56 -3.42
CA LEU A 439 -41.85 55.95 -3.11
C LEU A 439 -43.04 55.98 -2.16
N PHE A 440 -42.96 56.84 -1.16
CA PHE A 440 -44.05 57.09 -0.22
C PHE A 440 -44.74 58.39 -0.60
N VAL A 441 -46.02 58.34 -0.96
CA VAL A 441 -46.81 59.52 -1.34
C VAL A 441 -47.76 59.86 -0.20
N THR A 442 -47.66 61.10 0.28
CA THR A 442 -48.46 61.62 1.40
C THR A 442 -49.28 62.82 0.94
N LEU A 443 -50.59 62.78 1.18
CA LEU A 443 -51.51 63.90 0.98
C LEU A 443 -51.76 64.57 2.34
N LEU A 444 -51.65 65.90 2.39
CA LEU A 444 -51.79 66.69 3.61
C LEU A 444 -52.96 67.69 3.53
N SER A 445 -53.66 67.88 4.63
CA SER A 445 -54.65 68.95 4.81
C SER A 445 -53.96 70.31 5.02
N ALA A 446 -54.72 71.41 4.96
CA ALA A 446 -54.19 72.76 5.25
C ALA A 446 -53.65 72.92 6.68
N SER A 447 -54.09 72.07 7.62
CA SER A 447 -53.55 72.01 8.99
C SER A 447 -52.28 71.16 9.12
N GLY A 448 -51.79 70.58 8.02
CA GLY A 448 -50.63 69.69 8.01
C GLY A 448 -50.93 68.26 8.45
N SER A 449 -52.20 67.90 8.62
CA SER A 449 -52.59 66.53 8.99
C SER A 449 -52.48 65.60 7.78
N VAL A 450 -51.97 64.39 7.98
CA VAL A 450 -51.93 63.36 6.94
C VAL A 450 -53.35 62.89 6.64
N LEU A 451 -53.77 63.07 5.39
CA LEU A 451 -55.07 62.65 4.88
C LEU A 451 -54.99 61.27 4.21
N HIS A 452 -53.88 60.97 3.55
CA HIS A 452 -53.64 59.68 2.91
C HIS A 452 -52.14 59.42 2.77
N HIS A 453 -51.76 58.16 2.88
CA HIS A 453 -50.37 57.74 2.71
C HIS A 453 -50.35 56.40 1.96
N THR A 454 -49.58 56.31 0.88
CA THR A 454 -49.47 55.08 0.09
C THR A 454 -48.05 54.86 -0.42
N VAL A 455 -47.76 53.62 -0.80
CA VAL A 455 -46.49 53.23 -1.40
C VAL A 455 -46.71 52.94 -2.88
N LEU A 456 -45.90 53.57 -3.72
CA LEU A 456 -45.83 53.28 -5.15
C LEU A 456 -44.44 52.77 -5.50
N VAL A 457 -44.35 51.87 -6.46
CA VAL A 457 -43.07 51.51 -7.08
C VAL A 457 -42.93 52.34 -8.34
N ALA A 458 -41.87 53.15 -8.41
CA ALA A 458 -41.55 53.85 -9.65
C ALA A 458 -41.25 52.83 -10.76
N PRO A 459 -41.91 52.94 -11.93
CA PRO A 459 -41.74 51.99 -13.03
C PRO A 459 -40.30 51.90 -13.53
#